data_AF-A0A8C9KYY9-F1
#
_entry.id   AF-A0A8C9KYY9-F1
#
_cell.length_a   1.000
_cell.length_b   1.000
_cell.length_c   1.000
_cell.angle_alpha   90.00
_cell.angle_beta   90.00
_cell.angle_gamma   90.00
#
_symmetry.space_group_name_H-M   'P 1'
#
loop_
_entity.id
_entity.type
_entity.pdbx_description
1 polymer ?
#
loop_
_entity_poly.entity_id
_entity_poly.type
_entity_poly.pdbx_seq_one_letter_code
_entity_poly.pdbx_strand_id
1 'polypeptide(L)'
;MTDAATANGDDRDPEIELFVKAGIDGESIGNCPFSQRLFMILWLKGVVFNVTTVDLKRKPADLHNLAPGTHPPFLTFNGDVKTDVNKIEEFLEETLTPEKYPKLAAKHRESNTAGIDIFSKFSAYIKNTKQQNNAALERGLTKALKKLDDYLSTPLPEEIDSSTCGDDDKGSRRKFLDGDELTLADCNLLPKLHVVKTVAKKYRNYDFPAEMTGLWRYLKNAYARDEFTNTCAADSEIELAYADVAKRLSRS
;
A
#
# COMPACT_ATOMS: atom_id res chain seq x y z
N MET A 1 -0.61 15.77 56.07
CA MET A 1 -0.89 16.31 54.72
C MET A 1 0.42 16.30 53.96
N THR A 2 0.62 15.28 53.14
CA THR A 2 1.66 15.23 52.12
C THR A 2 1.09 14.36 51.01
N ASP A 3 0.57 15.02 49.98
CA ASP A 3 0.05 14.42 48.76
C ASP A 3 1.15 13.60 48.09
N ALA A 4 0.93 12.29 48.02
CA ALA A 4 1.67 11.44 47.12
C ALA A 4 1.11 11.70 45.70
N ALA A 5 1.86 12.49 44.94
CA ALA A 5 1.63 12.65 43.51
C ALA A 5 1.64 11.27 42.86
N THR A 6 0.48 10.86 42.34
CA THR A 6 0.31 9.69 41.49
C THR A 6 1.15 9.89 40.23
N ALA A 7 2.27 9.16 40.17
CA ALA A 7 2.99 8.90 38.94
C ALA A 7 2.11 8.00 38.05
N ASN A 8 1.16 8.58 37.33
CA ASN A 8 0.48 7.91 36.22
C ASN A 8 1.30 8.15 34.95
N GLY A 9 2.35 7.35 34.76
CA GLY A 9 2.90 7.10 33.44
C GLY A 9 1.97 6.10 32.75
N ASP A 10 1.26 6.53 31.72
CA ASP A 10 0.31 5.73 30.97
C ASP A 10 1.07 4.70 30.13
N ASP A 11 1.48 3.59 30.76
CA ASP A 11 2.13 2.43 30.13
C ASP A 11 1.08 1.45 29.54
N ARG A 12 -0.09 1.95 29.16
CA ARG A 12 -1.11 1.15 28.50
C ARG A 12 -0.82 1.15 27.01
N ASP A 13 -0.78 -0.04 26.42
CA ASP A 13 -0.77 -0.16 24.97
C ASP A 13 -2.01 0.56 24.39
N PRO A 14 -1.83 1.36 23.33
CA PRO A 14 -2.95 2.09 22.75
C PRO A 14 -3.99 1.11 22.20
N GLU A 15 -5.26 1.42 22.41
CA GLU A 15 -6.36 0.68 21.81
C GLU A 15 -6.53 1.15 20.37
N ILE A 16 -6.17 0.29 19.42
CA ILE A 16 -6.21 0.59 17.99
C ILE A 16 -7.19 -0.36 17.30
N GLU A 17 -8.15 0.19 16.58
CA GLU A 17 -9.05 -0.57 15.71
C GLU A 17 -9.06 0.03 14.30
N LEU A 18 -8.69 -0.78 13.33
CA LEU A 18 -8.67 -0.42 11.92
C LEU A 18 -9.95 -0.90 11.24
N PHE A 19 -10.69 0.04 10.65
CA PHE A 19 -11.90 -0.25 9.89
C PHE A 19 -11.56 -0.32 8.41
N VAL A 20 -11.67 -1.52 7.82
CA VAL A 20 -11.36 -1.78 6.41
C VAL A 20 -12.62 -2.06 5.61
N LYS A 21 -12.55 -1.92 4.29
CA LYS A 21 -13.66 -2.27 3.42
C LYS A 21 -13.89 -3.78 3.44
N ALA A 22 -15.12 -4.23 3.65
CA ALA A 22 -15.48 -5.64 3.52
C ALA A 22 -15.53 -6.08 2.04
N GLY A 23 -15.29 -7.37 1.83
CA GLY A 23 -15.45 -8.07 0.55
C GLY A 23 -16.91 -8.17 0.13
N ILE A 24 -17.15 -8.84 -0.99
CA ILE A 24 -18.50 -9.00 -1.55
C ILE A 24 -19.39 -9.86 -0.66
N ASP A 25 -18.81 -10.78 0.10
CA ASP A 25 -19.47 -11.58 1.13
C ASP A 25 -19.90 -10.75 2.36
N GLY A 26 -19.38 -9.54 2.52
CA GLY A 26 -19.65 -8.64 3.65
C GLY A 26 -18.84 -8.95 4.91
N GLU A 27 -17.94 -9.94 4.87
CA GLU A 27 -17.17 -10.40 6.04
C GLU A 27 -15.67 -10.36 5.79
N SER A 28 -15.20 -10.79 4.61
CA SER A 28 -13.78 -10.87 4.27
C SER A 28 -13.15 -9.50 3.99
N ILE A 29 -11.83 -9.44 3.84
CA ILE A 29 -11.11 -8.22 3.43
C ILE A 29 -11.40 -7.93 1.96
N GLY A 30 -12.04 -6.79 1.70
CA GLY A 30 -12.37 -6.34 0.35
C GLY A 30 -11.22 -5.61 -0.33
N ASN A 31 -11.31 -5.49 -1.65
CA ASN A 31 -10.35 -4.74 -2.45
C ASN A 31 -10.36 -3.24 -2.09
N CYS A 32 -9.34 -2.80 -1.36
CA CYS A 32 -9.06 -1.41 -1.05
C CYS A 32 -7.55 -1.22 -0.78
N PRO A 33 -6.78 -0.69 -1.75
CA PRO A 33 -5.33 -0.52 -1.56
C PRO A 33 -4.99 0.46 -0.43
N PHE A 34 -5.91 1.37 -0.08
CA PHE A 34 -5.75 2.26 1.05
C PHE A 34 -5.94 1.57 2.40
N SER A 35 -6.89 0.63 2.50
CA SER A 35 -7.09 -0.19 3.70
C SER A 35 -5.87 -1.07 3.93
N GLN A 36 -5.39 -1.73 2.88
CA GLN A 36 -4.20 -2.56 2.95
C GLN A 36 -2.96 -1.75 3.37
N ARG A 37 -2.77 -0.52 2.85
CA ARG A 37 -1.69 0.37 3.27
C ARG A 37 -1.65 0.56 4.79
N LEU A 38 -2.77 0.94 5.40
CA LEU A 38 -2.83 1.16 6.86
C LEU A 38 -2.65 -0.14 7.66
N PHE A 39 -3.18 -1.25 7.15
CA PHE A 39 -2.99 -2.57 7.76
C PHE A 39 -1.50 -2.95 7.79
N MET A 40 -0.81 -2.81 6.66
CA MET A 40 0.64 -3.06 6.59
C MET A 40 1.43 -2.18 7.57
N ILE A 41 1.08 -0.90 7.70
CA ILE A 41 1.76 0.03 8.61
C ILE A 41 1.62 -0.43 10.06
N LEU A 42 0.40 -0.74 10.51
CA LEU A 42 0.16 -1.21 11.88
C LEU A 42 0.88 -2.54 12.15
N TRP A 43 0.91 -3.45 11.17
CA TRP A 43 1.64 -4.71 11.27
C TRP A 43 3.15 -4.47 11.40
N LEU A 44 3.73 -3.65 10.53
CA LEU A 44 5.17 -3.33 10.56
C LEU A 44 5.58 -2.57 11.83
N LYS A 45 4.67 -1.77 12.41
CA LYS A 45 4.88 -1.16 13.72
C LYS A 45 4.92 -2.18 14.84
N GLY A 46 4.36 -3.38 14.67
CA GLY A 46 4.33 -4.42 15.70
C GLY A 46 3.41 -4.07 16.88
N VAL A 47 2.47 -3.14 16.68
CA VAL A 47 1.46 -2.78 17.68
C VAL A 47 0.33 -3.81 17.66
N VAL A 48 -0.34 -4.01 18.79
CA VAL A 48 -1.56 -4.82 18.85
C VAL A 48 -2.72 -3.96 18.37
N PHE A 49 -3.49 -4.46 17.40
CA PHE A 49 -4.66 -3.77 16.88
C PHE A 49 -5.71 -4.79 16.42
N ASN A 50 -6.96 -4.34 16.39
CA ASN A 50 -8.07 -5.09 15.84
C ASN A 50 -8.38 -4.62 14.41
N VAL A 51 -8.91 -5.53 13.59
CA VAL A 51 -9.37 -5.21 12.23
C VAL A 51 -10.85 -5.55 12.12
N THR A 52 -11.64 -4.55 11.77
CA THR A 52 -13.08 -4.68 11.58
C THR A 52 -13.41 -4.40 10.12
N THR A 53 -14.01 -5.38 9.45
CA THR A 53 -14.48 -5.24 8.07
C THR A 53 -15.84 -4.55 8.04
N VAL A 54 -16.00 -3.59 7.13
CA VAL A 54 -17.19 -2.76 7.01
C VAL A 54 -17.91 -3.03 5.70
N ASP A 55 -19.09 -3.65 5.78
CA ASP A 55 -20.01 -3.75 4.66
C ASP A 55 -20.71 -2.40 4.41
N LEU A 56 -20.40 -1.78 3.27
CA LEU A 56 -20.98 -0.51 2.85
C LEU A 56 -22.48 -0.61 2.50
N LYS A 57 -22.99 -1.81 2.20
CA LYS A 57 -24.41 -2.05 1.90
C LYS A 57 -25.22 -2.27 3.18
N ARG A 58 -24.59 -2.83 4.22
CA ARG A 58 -25.21 -3.15 5.51
C ARG A 58 -24.40 -2.53 6.64
N LYS A 59 -24.32 -1.20 6.67
CA LYS A 59 -23.58 -0.49 7.72
C LYS A 59 -24.20 -0.80 9.10
N PRO A 60 -23.43 -1.33 10.06
CA PRO A 60 -23.90 -1.48 11.43
C PRO A 60 -24.29 -0.12 12.04
N ALA A 61 -25.33 -0.10 12.87
CA ALA A 61 -25.78 1.14 13.52
C ALA A 61 -24.68 1.77 14.39
N ASP A 62 -23.87 0.95 15.06
CA ASP A 62 -22.76 1.40 15.90
C ASP A 62 -21.69 2.15 15.09
N LEU A 63 -21.44 1.70 13.85
CA LEU A 63 -20.50 2.35 12.94
C LEU A 63 -21.00 3.72 12.47
N HIS A 64 -22.33 3.84 12.27
CA HIS A 64 -22.94 5.13 11.90
C HIS A 64 -22.77 6.16 13.03
N ASN A 65 -22.85 5.72 14.29
CA ASN A 65 -22.65 6.59 15.44
C ASN A 65 -21.17 6.92 15.67
N LEU A 66 -20.28 5.97 15.43
CA LEU A 66 -18.84 6.14 15.56
C LEU A 66 -18.29 7.13 14.53
N ALA A 67 -18.61 6.93 13.25
CA ALA A 67 -18.06 7.74 12.16
C ALA A 67 -19.14 8.06 11.09
N PRO A 68 -20.08 8.99 11.39
CA PRO A 68 -21.18 9.29 10.49
C PRO A 68 -20.69 9.79 9.13
N GLY A 69 -21.14 9.15 8.05
CA GLY A 69 -20.77 9.50 6.68
C GLY A 69 -19.33 9.14 6.27
N THR A 70 -18.53 8.53 7.15
CA THR A 70 -17.15 8.16 6.83
C THR A 70 -17.14 6.88 5.98
N HIS A 71 -16.26 6.85 4.98
CA HIS A 71 -15.98 5.68 4.17
C HIS A 71 -14.67 5.03 4.63
N PRO A 72 -14.60 3.69 4.73
CA PRO A 72 -13.34 2.99 4.98
C PRO A 72 -12.27 3.31 3.91
N PRO A 73 -10.98 3.34 4.30
CA PRO A 73 -10.50 3.06 5.64
C PRO A 73 -10.55 4.24 6.60
N PHE A 74 -10.76 3.93 7.88
CA PHE A 74 -10.56 4.85 9.01
C PHE A 74 -10.06 4.06 10.23
N LEU A 75 -9.58 4.77 11.25
CA LEU A 75 -8.96 4.19 12.43
C LEU A 75 -9.61 4.78 13.68
N THR A 76 -9.80 4.01 14.74
CA THR A 76 -9.94 4.56 16.09
C THR A 76 -8.64 4.36 16.86
N PHE A 77 -8.23 5.40 17.58
CA PHE A 77 -7.06 5.36 18.45
C PHE A 77 -7.48 5.85 19.83
N ASN A 78 -7.51 4.96 20.82
CA ASN A 78 -8.05 5.22 22.16
C ASN A 78 -9.47 5.82 22.12
N GLY A 79 -10.32 5.33 21.22
CA GLY A 79 -11.68 5.81 20.99
C GLY A 79 -11.81 7.02 20.06
N ASP A 80 -10.71 7.73 19.73
CA ASP A 80 -10.75 8.87 18.82
C ASP A 80 -10.72 8.41 17.36
N VAL A 81 -11.75 8.79 16.59
CA VAL A 81 -11.83 8.48 15.17
C VAL A 81 -10.86 9.36 14.37
N LYS A 82 -9.98 8.72 13.60
CA LYS A 82 -9.10 9.33 12.63
C LYS A 82 -9.55 8.94 11.22
N THR A 83 -9.66 9.95 10.36
CA THR A 83 -10.03 9.80 8.94
C THR A 83 -8.92 10.39 8.07
N ASP A 84 -8.98 10.13 6.75
CA ASP A 84 -7.92 10.42 5.78
C ASP A 84 -6.67 9.54 5.97
N VAL A 85 -6.41 8.72 4.95
CA VAL A 85 -5.32 7.73 4.96
C VAL A 85 -3.95 8.36 5.21
N ASN A 86 -3.69 9.54 4.62
CA ASN A 86 -2.38 10.18 4.76
C ASN A 86 -2.22 10.76 6.17
N LYS A 87 -3.28 11.37 6.71
CA LYS A 87 -3.26 11.89 8.09
C LYS A 87 -3.14 10.78 9.12
N ILE A 88 -3.80 9.63 8.88
CA ILE A 88 -3.67 8.45 9.75
C ILE A 88 -2.24 7.94 9.72
N GLU A 89 -1.61 7.83 8.54
CA GLU A 89 -0.22 7.41 8.43
C GLU A 89 0.73 8.37 9.17
N GLU A 90 0.61 9.68 8.94
CA GLU A 90 1.40 10.70 9.64
C GLU A 90 1.22 10.58 11.16
N PHE A 91 -0.02 10.48 11.62
CA PHE A 91 -0.35 10.30 13.03
C PHE A 91 0.26 9.02 13.63
N LEU A 92 0.19 7.89 12.93
CA LEU A 92 0.76 6.62 13.40
C LEU A 92 2.29 6.68 13.46
N GLU A 93 2.95 7.31 12.48
CA GLU A 93 4.40 7.45 12.48
C GLU A 93 4.89 8.41 13.58
N GLU A 94 4.15 9.48 13.87
CA GLU A 94 4.47 10.44 14.94
C GLU A 94 4.18 9.89 16.34
N THR A 95 3.05 9.18 16.50
CA THR A 95 2.58 8.70 17.82
C THR A 95 3.27 7.40 18.24
N LEU A 96 3.53 6.48 17.30
CA LEU A 96 4.22 5.23 17.56
C LEU A 96 5.73 5.43 17.40
N THR A 97 6.33 5.98 18.46
CA THR A 97 7.70 6.50 18.46
C THR A 97 8.78 5.39 18.46
N PRO A 98 10.00 5.72 17.98
CA PRO A 98 11.16 4.82 17.92
C PRO A 98 11.57 4.13 19.23
N GLU A 99 11.17 4.66 20.38
CA GLU A 99 11.50 4.07 21.69
C GLU A 99 10.83 2.72 21.90
N LYS A 100 9.64 2.52 21.31
CA LYS A 100 8.84 1.29 21.43
C LYS A 100 8.53 0.63 20.08
N TYR A 101 8.48 1.40 19.00
CA TYR A 101 8.05 0.92 17.69
C TYR A 101 9.01 1.36 16.58
N PRO A 102 9.26 0.55 15.53
CA PRO A 102 10.20 0.90 14.48
C PRO A 102 9.76 2.16 13.70
N LYS A 103 10.74 2.96 13.27
CA LYS A 103 10.52 4.06 12.33
C LYS A 103 10.34 3.50 10.92
N LEU A 104 9.23 3.84 10.26
CA LEU A 104 8.91 3.31 8.92
C LEU A 104 9.09 4.35 7.81
N ALA A 105 9.25 5.63 8.15
CA ALA A 105 9.47 6.67 7.16
C ALA A 105 10.73 6.41 6.33
N ALA A 106 10.60 6.50 5.01
CA ALA A 106 11.72 6.36 4.09
C ALA A 106 12.76 7.46 4.32
N LYS A 107 14.04 7.09 4.21
CA LYS A 107 15.20 7.99 4.28
C LYS A 107 15.29 8.84 3.02
N HIS A 108 15.06 8.26 1.86
CA HIS A 108 15.16 8.97 0.59
C HIS A 108 13.81 9.53 0.18
N ARG A 109 13.77 10.83 -0.12
CA ARG A 109 12.56 11.49 -0.61
C ARG A 109 12.09 10.91 -1.94
N GLU A 110 13.01 10.40 -2.76
CA GLU A 110 12.71 9.77 -4.04
C GLU A 110 11.87 8.50 -3.87
N SER A 111 12.14 7.68 -2.83
CA SER A 111 11.38 6.47 -2.50
C SER A 111 9.88 6.77 -2.34
N ASN A 112 9.54 7.88 -1.70
CA ASN A 112 8.15 8.30 -1.48
C ASN A 112 7.42 8.71 -2.77
N THR A 113 8.16 9.08 -3.82
CA THR A 113 7.61 9.54 -5.10
C THR A 113 7.72 8.49 -6.21
N ALA A 114 8.52 7.46 -6.01
CA ALA A 114 8.71 6.37 -6.97
C ALA A 114 7.38 5.64 -7.22
N GLY A 115 6.97 5.57 -8.49
CA GLY A 115 5.74 4.86 -8.89
C GLY A 115 4.42 5.52 -8.50
N ILE A 116 4.42 6.77 -7.99
CA ILE A 116 3.21 7.46 -7.53
C ILE A 116 2.14 7.63 -8.64
N ASP A 117 2.56 7.73 -9.91
CA ASP A 117 1.67 7.93 -11.04
C ASP A 117 1.14 6.61 -11.65
N ILE A 118 1.72 5.45 -11.33
CA ILE A 118 1.38 4.14 -11.92
C ILE A 118 -0.11 3.86 -11.78
N PHE A 119 -0.68 4.03 -10.58
CA PHE A 119 -2.09 3.71 -10.34
C PHE A 119 -3.04 4.63 -11.11
N SER A 120 -2.66 5.89 -11.32
CA SER A 120 -3.44 6.83 -12.13
C SER A 120 -3.42 6.46 -13.62
N LYS A 121 -2.25 6.05 -14.15
CA LYS A 121 -2.08 5.59 -15.54
C LYS A 121 -2.84 4.28 -15.77
N PHE A 122 -2.73 3.35 -14.84
CA PHE A 122 -3.50 2.10 -14.84
C PHE A 122 -5.00 2.37 -14.81
N SER A 123 -5.47 3.27 -13.94
CA SER A 123 -6.89 3.65 -13.86
C SER A 123 -7.41 4.18 -15.19
N ALA A 124 -6.63 5.00 -15.90
CA ALA A 124 -6.99 5.49 -17.22
C ALA A 124 -6.99 4.36 -18.28
N TYR A 125 -6.02 3.45 -18.21
CA TYR A 125 -5.91 2.30 -19.11
C TYR A 125 -7.07 1.31 -18.96
N ILE A 126 -7.40 0.90 -17.73
CA ILE A 126 -8.42 -0.12 -17.48
C ILE A 126 -9.84 0.40 -17.76
N LYS A 127 -10.11 1.68 -17.47
CA LYS A 127 -11.42 2.31 -17.72
C LYS A 127 -11.63 2.72 -19.18
N ASN A 128 -10.59 2.63 -20.02
CA ASN A 128 -10.68 2.99 -21.43
C ASN A 128 -11.56 2.00 -22.21
N THR A 129 -12.48 2.54 -22.99
CA THR A 129 -13.36 1.80 -23.89
C THR A 129 -12.99 1.96 -25.37
N LYS A 130 -12.13 2.94 -25.71
CA LYS A 130 -11.78 3.29 -27.10
C LYS A 130 -10.53 2.56 -27.56
N GLN A 131 -10.65 1.68 -28.56
CA GLN A 131 -9.53 0.89 -29.10
C GLN A 131 -8.34 1.76 -29.54
N GLN A 132 -8.62 2.88 -30.22
CA GLN A 132 -7.60 3.81 -30.72
C GLN A 132 -6.69 4.40 -29.62
N ASN A 133 -7.21 4.55 -28.39
CA ASN A 133 -6.45 5.11 -27.26
C ASN A 133 -5.68 4.03 -26.48
N ASN A 134 -6.02 2.76 -26.68
CA ASN A 134 -5.51 1.66 -25.86
C ASN A 134 -3.99 1.57 -25.91
N ALA A 135 -3.40 1.59 -27.11
CA ALA A 135 -1.95 1.50 -27.28
C ALA A 135 -1.20 2.69 -26.64
N ALA A 136 -1.77 3.90 -26.66
CA ALA A 136 -1.16 5.06 -26.04
C ALA A 136 -1.19 4.98 -24.51
N LEU A 137 -2.31 4.52 -23.95
CA LEU A 137 -2.48 4.34 -22.51
C LEU A 137 -1.62 3.20 -21.95
N GLU A 138 -1.53 2.10 -22.69
CA GLU A 138 -0.64 0.98 -22.37
C GLU A 138 0.82 1.41 -22.32
N ARG A 139 1.29 2.11 -23.37
CA ARG A 139 2.64 2.70 -23.36
C ARG A 139 2.86 3.67 -22.21
N GLY A 140 1.83 4.42 -21.83
CA GLY A 140 1.85 5.31 -20.66
C GLY A 140 2.05 4.55 -19.34
N LEU A 141 1.36 3.44 -19.17
CA LEU A 141 1.52 2.54 -18.01
C LEU A 141 2.90 1.88 -18.02
N THR A 142 3.32 1.28 -19.13
CA THR A 142 4.64 0.66 -19.29
C THR A 142 5.76 1.66 -19.01
N LYS A 143 5.63 2.92 -19.46
CA LYS A 143 6.62 3.97 -19.17
C LYS A 143 6.69 4.31 -17.67
N ALA A 144 5.56 4.33 -16.97
CA ALA A 144 5.54 4.57 -15.53
C ALA A 144 6.16 3.39 -14.75
N LEU A 145 5.85 2.16 -15.16
CA LEU A 145 6.48 0.95 -14.61
C LEU A 145 7.99 0.92 -14.87
N LYS A 146 8.42 1.31 -16.08
CA LYS A 146 9.84 1.41 -16.42
C LYS A 146 10.58 2.41 -15.52
N LYS A 147 10.00 3.59 -15.26
CA LYS A 147 10.61 4.55 -14.32
C LYS A 147 10.80 3.97 -12.92
N LEU A 148 9.83 3.17 -12.44
CA LEU A 148 9.96 2.49 -11.16
C LEU A 148 11.04 1.40 -11.21
N ASP A 149 11.11 0.64 -12.31
CA ASP A 149 12.14 -0.37 -12.52
C ASP A 149 13.56 0.23 -12.58
N ASP A 150 13.72 1.35 -13.30
CA ASP A 150 14.95 2.12 -13.39
C ASP A 150 15.39 2.59 -11.99
N TYR A 151 14.43 3.09 -11.18
CA TYR A 151 14.67 3.49 -9.80
C TYR A 151 15.10 2.32 -8.91
N LEU A 152 14.41 1.17 -9.01
CA LEU A 152 14.74 -0.06 -8.27
C LEU A 152 16.07 -0.68 -8.70
N SER A 153 16.55 -0.36 -9.90
CA SER A 153 17.81 -0.87 -10.45
C SER A 153 19.00 0.05 -10.17
N THR A 154 18.74 1.34 -9.93
CA THR A 154 19.77 2.32 -9.58
C THR A 154 20.15 2.20 -8.11
N PRO A 155 21.45 1.99 -7.77
CA PRO A 155 21.89 1.89 -6.37
C PRO A 155 21.58 3.14 -5.54
N LEU A 156 21.16 2.95 -4.29
CA LEU A 156 21.01 4.05 -3.32
C LEU A 156 22.39 4.52 -2.82
N PRO A 157 22.53 5.76 -2.30
CA PRO A 157 23.79 6.28 -1.78
C PRO A 157 24.49 5.37 -0.76
N GLU A 158 23.75 4.64 0.07
CA GLU A 158 24.30 3.70 1.06
C GLU A 158 24.82 2.39 0.43
N GLU A 159 24.38 2.05 -0.78
CA GLU A 159 24.90 0.91 -1.54
C GLU A 159 26.19 1.27 -2.32
N ILE A 160 26.52 2.56 -2.44
CA ILE A 160 27.69 3.05 -3.15
C ILE A 160 28.86 3.08 -2.16
N ASP A 161 29.52 1.94 -2.00
CA ASP A 161 30.74 1.84 -1.19
C ASP A 161 31.85 2.75 -1.76
N SER A 162 32.42 3.60 -0.90
CA SER A 162 33.53 4.51 -1.22
C SER A 162 34.87 3.80 -1.49
N SER A 163 34.90 2.46 -1.41
CA SER A 163 36.10 1.62 -1.53
C SER A 163 36.08 0.61 -2.70
N THR A 164 34.97 0.45 -3.41
CA THR A 164 34.89 -0.37 -4.65
C THR A 164 35.14 0.48 -5.89
N CYS A 165 36.36 1.01 -5.99
CA CYS A 165 36.91 1.50 -7.25
C CYS A 165 37.43 0.30 -8.06
N GLY A 166 36.52 -0.47 -8.66
CA GLY A 166 36.92 -1.59 -9.53
C GLY A 166 35.95 -2.76 -9.52
N ASP A 167 34.80 -2.58 -10.15
CA ASP A 167 34.21 -3.58 -11.05
C ASP A 167 32.90 -3.01 -11.62
N ASP A 168 32.75 -3.11 -12.92
CA ASP A 168 31.63 -2.62 -13.72
C ASP A 168 30.24 -3.03 -13.17
N ASP A 169 29.31 -2.07 -13.23
CA ASP A 169 27.88 -2.29 -13.44
C ASP A 169 27.16 -3.30 -12.51
N LYS A 170 27.32 -3.14 -11.20
CA LYS A 170 26.49 -3.89 -10.22
C LYS A 170 25.25 -3.06 -9.89
N GLY A 171 24.17 -3.29 -10.64
CA GLY A 171 22.85 -2.74 -10.33
C GLY A 171 22.42 -3.02 -8.87
N SER A 172 21.48 -2.21 -8.37
CA SER A 172 21.02 -2.24 -6.97
C SER A 172 20.57 -3.65 -6.54
N ARG A 173 20.93 -4.02 -5.31
CA ARG A 173 20.61 -5.34 -4.72
C ARG A 173 19.53 -5.25 -3.65
N ARG A 174 19.10 -4.04 -3.30
CA ARG A 174 18.07 -3.80 -2.29
C ARG A 174 16.77 -4.56 -2.57
N LYS A 175 16.11 -4.95 -1.47
CA LYS A 175 14.86 -5.71 -1.53
C LYS A 175 13.63 -4.86 -1.82
N PHE A 176 13.58 -3.64 -1.27
CA PHE A 176 12.43 -2.73 -1.26
C PHE A 176 12.80 -1.32 -1.78
N LEU A 177 11.87 -0.36 -1.73
CA LEU A 177 12.08 0.96 -2.33
C LEU A 177 13.28 1.71 -1.75
N ASP A 178 13.41 1.69 -0.43
CA ASP A 178 14.37 2.52 0.32
C ASP A 178 15.52 1.72 0.96
N GLY A 179 15.59 0.41 0.68
CA GLY A 179 16.60 -0.48 1.26
C GLY A 179 16.12 -1.92 1.40
N ASP A 180 16.59 -2.61 2.43
CA ASP A 180 16.27 -4.02 2.68
C ASP A 180 15.08 -4.25 3.62
N GLU A 181 14.54 -3.18 4.20
CA GLU A 181 13.34 -3.19 5.05
C GLU A 181 12.17 -2.46 4.41
N LEU A 182 10.95 -2.86 4.77
CA LEU A 182 9.72 -2.22 4.30
C LEU A 182 9.53 -0.86 4.97
N THR A 183 9.15 0.12 4.17
CA THR A 183 8.89 1.51 4.59
C THR A 183 7.45 1.92 4.28
N LEU A 184 7.06 3.12 4.71
CA LEU A 184 5.77 3.74 4.36
C LEU A 184 5.58 3.85 2.83
N ALA A 185 6.66 4.07 2.08
CA ALA A 185 6.61 4.12 0.63
C ALA A 185 6.18 2.77 0.03
N ASP A 186 6.68 1.66 0.58
CA ASP A 186 6.33 0.31 0.14
C ASP A 186 4.87 -0.01 0.48
N CYS A 187 4.43 0.35 1.69
CA CYS A 187 3.03 0.19 2.13
C CYS A 187 2.05 0.95 1.23
N ASN A 188 2.46 2.09 0.67
CA ASN A 188 1.64 2.87 -0.25
C ASN A 188 1.61 2.28 -1.67
N LEU A 189 2.75 1.77 -2.15
CA LEU A 189 2.91 1.35 -3.54
C LEU A 189 2.51 -0.11 -3.78
N LEU A 190 2.85 -1.04 -2.87
CA LEU A 190 2.63 -2.49 -3.06
C LEU A 190 1.17 -2.86 -3.26
N PRO A 191 0.21 -2.39 -2.43
CA PRO A 191 -1.21 -2.69 -2.65
C PRO A 191 -1.70 -2.22 -4.04
N LYS A 192 -1.25 -1.05 -4.48
CA LYS A 192 -1.59 -0.48 -5.78
C LYS A 192 -0.99 -1.32 -6.92
N LEU A 193 0.27 -1.72 -6.82
CA LEU A 193 0.95 -2.55 -7.82
C LEU A 193 0.30 -3.93 -7.95
N HIS A 194 -0.11 -4.54 -6.84
CA HIS A 194 -0.79 -5.84 -6.87
C HIS A 194 -2.14 -5.75 -7.57
N VAL A 195 -2.94 -4.73 -7.27
CA VAL A 195 -4.18 -4.45 -8.01
C VAL A 195 -3.91 -4.26 -9.50
N VAL A 196 -2.89 -3.47 -9.87
CA VAL A 196 -2.52 -3.25 -11.27
C VAL A 196 -2.17 -4.58 -11.96
N LYS A 197 -1.35 -5.42 -11.32
CA LYS A 197 -0.93 -6.73 -11.84
C LYS A 197 -2.13 -7.66 -12.06
N THR A 198 -2.95 -7.87 -11.03
CA THR A 198 -4.07 -8.82 -11.07
C THR A 198 -5.14 -8.39 -12.08
N VAL A 199 -5.53 -7.11 -12.05
CA VAL A 199 -6.61 -6.60 -12.92
C VAL A 199 -6.15 -6.43 -14.37
N ALA A 200 -4.94 -5.94 -14.62
CA ALA A 200 -4.43 -5.79 -15.99
C ALA A 200 -4.27 -7.15 -16.69
N LYS A 201 -3.81 -8.16 -15.95
CA LYS A 201 -3.72 -9.54 -16.44
C LYS A 201 -5.11 -10.08 -16.79
N LYS A 202 -6.08 -9.97 -15.88
CA LYS A 202 -7.43 -10.53 -16.06
C LYS A 202 -8.21 -9.90 -17.22
N TYR A 203 -8.20 -8.57 -17.34
CA TYR A 203 -9.12 -7.85 -18.24
C TYR A 203 -8.51 -7.33 -19.53
N ARG A 204 -7.17 -7.27 -19.61
CA ARG A 204 -6.44 -6.78 -20.78
C ARG A 204 -5.36 -7.74 -21.27
N ASN A 205 -5.16 -8.87 -20.59
CA ASN A 205 -4.08 -9.82 -20.86
C ASN A 205 -2.70 -9.12 -20.91
N TYR A 206 -2.53 -8.09 -20.08
CA TYR A 206 -1.31 -7.33 -19.94
C TYR A 206 -0.57 -7.83 -18.70
N ASP A 207 0.61 -8.40 -18.90
CA ASP A 207 1.55 -8.75 -17.85
C ASP A 207 2.69 -7.73 -17.82
N PHE A 208 3.31 -7.55 -16.66
CA PHE A 208 4.50 -6.70 -16.56
C PHE A 208 5.63 -7.28 -17.44
N PRO A 209 6.30 -6.45 -18.27
CA PRO A 209 7.39 -6.93 -19.12
C PRO A 209 8.48 -7.65 -18.32
N ALA A 210 8.96 -8.79 -18.82
CA ALA A 210 9.98 -9.59 -18.15
C ALA A 210 11.35 -8.89 -18.08
N GLU A 211 11.58 -7.91 -18.96
CA GLU A 211 12.77 -7.04 -18.96
C GLU A 211 12.88 -6.16 -17.70
N MET A 212 11.78 -5.92 -16.99
CA MET A 212 11.74 -5.10 -15.77
C MET A 212 12.21 -5.88 -14.54
N THR A 213 13.49 -6.22 -14.51
CA THR A 213 14.07 -7.13 -13.51
C THR A 213 14.03 -6.57 -12.08
N GLY A 214 14.15 -5.26 -11.89
CA GLY A 214 14.05 -4.60 -10.59
C GLY A 214 12.64 -4.67 -10.02
N LEU A 215 11.63 -4.43 -10.85
CA LEU A 215 10.22 -4.56 -10.48
C LEU A 215 9.87 -6.00 -10.09
N TRP A 216 10.30 -6.98 -10.88
CA TRP A 216 10.06 -8.40 -10.57
C TRP A 216 10.76 -8.83 -9.28
N ARG A 217 11.99 -8.37 -9.04
CA ARG A 217 12.72 -8.59 -7.78
C ARG A 217 11.95 -8.01 -6.59
N TYR A 218 11.52 -6.75 -6.70
CA TYR A 218 10.74 -6.06 -5.66
C TYR A 218 9.44 -6.81 -5.33
N LEU A 219 8.65 -7.16 -6.34
CA LEU A 219 7.41 -7.91 -6.15
C LEU A 219 7.67 -9.28 -5.52
N LYS A 220 8.70 -10.01 -5.95
CA LYS A 220 9.05 -11.31 -5.39
C LYS A 220 9.38 -11.21 -3.90
N ASN A 221 10.16 -10.20 -3.51
CA ASN A 221 10.50 -9.97 -2.10
C ASN A 221 9.27 -9.56 -1.29
N ALA A 222 8.39 -8.73 -1.86
CA ALA A 222 7.16 -8.31 -1.19
C ALA A 222 6.17 -9.47 -0.98
N TYR A 223 5.95 -10.35 -1.98
CA TYR A 223 5.09 -11.52 -1.81
C TYR A 223 5.65 -12.56 -0.83
N ALA A 224 6.96 -12.51 -0.54
CA ALA A 224 7.58 -13.36 0.48
C ALA A 224 7.43 -12.79 1.91
N ARG A 225 6.86 -11.58 2.07
CA ARG A 225 6.62 -10.95 3.36
C ARG A 225 5.18 -11.17 3.80
N ASP A 226 5.02 -11.68 5.02
CA ASP A 226 3.72 -11.96 5.63
C ASP A 226 2.90 -10.67 5.79
N GLU A 227 3.56 -9.55 6.08
CA GLU A 227 2.92 -8.24 6.26
C GLU A 227 2.17 -7.80 4.99
N PHE A 228 2.65 -8.22 3.81
CA PHE A 228 1.99 -7.94 2.56
C PHE A 228 0.97 -9.03 2.18
N THR A 229 1.39 -10.30 2.22
CA THR A 229 0.55 -11.41 1.75
C THR A 229 -0.70 -11.63 2.61
N ASN A 230 -0.60 -11.48 3.94
CA ASN A 230 -1.75 -11.65 4.84
C ASN A 230 -2.68 -10.44 4.89
N THR A 231 -2.26 -9.29 4.35
CA THR A 231 -3.09 -8.09 4.25
C THR A 231 -3.74 -7.91 2.87
N CYS A 232 -3.34 -8.72 1.89
CA CYS A 232 -3.94 -8.74 0.55
C CYS A 232 -5.38 -9.29 0.60
N ALA A 233 -6.27 -8.63 -0.14
CA ALA A 233 -7.55 -9.22 -0.49
C ALA A 233 -7.34 -10.41 -1.45
N ALA A 234 -8.30 -11.34 -1.49
CA ALA A 234 -8.26 -12.44 -2.45
C ALA A 234 -8.26 -11.92 -3.89
N ASP A 235 -7.53 -12.59 -4.80
CA ASP A 235 -7.47 -12.20 -6.21
C ASP A 235 -8.87 -12.08 -6.84
N SER A 236 -9.79 -12.99 -6.47
CA SER A 236 -11.19 -12.96 -6.92
C SER A 236 -11.94 -11.69 -6.49
N GLU A 237 -11.69 -11.18 -5.27
CA GLU A 237 -12.30 -9.93 -4.78
C GLU A 237 -11.77 -8.73 -5.56
N ILE A 238 -10.47 -8.71 -5.87
CA ILE A 238 -9.85 -7.67 -6.69
C ILE A 238 -10.42 -7.69 -8.10
N GLU A 239 -10.52 -8.87 -8.72
CA GLU A 239 -11.09 -9.03 -10.05
C GLU A 239 -12.55 -8.56 -10.10
N LEU A 240 -13.39 -9.02 -9.18
CA LEU A 240 -14.82 -8.68 -9.14
C LEU A 240 -15.04 -7.19 -8.88
N ALA A 241 -14.24 -6.57 -8.01
CA ALA A 241 -14.31 -5.13 -7.76
C ALA A 241 -14.04 -4.27 -9.01
N TYR A 242 -13.31 -4.80 -9.99
CA TYR A 242 -13.01 -4.12 -11.25
C TYR A 242 -13.89 -4.57 -12.43
N ALA A 243 -14.80 -5.54 -12.24
CA ALA A 243 -15.62 -6.09 -13.32
C ALA A 243 -16.46 -5.05 -14.06
N ASP A 244 -17.08 -4.12 -13.32
CA ASP A 244 -17.96 -3.10 -13.90
C ASP A 244 -17.19 -1.98 -14.61
N VAL A 245 -15.97 -1.68 -14.16
CA VAL A 245 -15.14 -0.59 -14.69
C VAL A 245 -14.25 -1.04 -15.83
N ALA A 246 -13.86 -2.32 -15.86
CA ALA A 246 -13.08 -2.93 -16.93
C ALA A 246 -13.98 -3.29 -18.13
N LYS A 247 -14.66 -2.28 -18.68
CA LYS A 247 -15.54 -2.46 -19.85
C LYS A 247 -14.75 -2.98 -21.05
N ARG A 248 -15.39 -3.83 -21.86
CA ARG A 248 -14.80 -4.36 -23.10
C ARG A 248 -14.50 -3.20 -24.05
N LEU A 249 -13.36 -3.28 -24.74
CA LEU A 249 -13.01 -2.33 -25.80
C LEU A 249 -14.06 -2.43 -26.91
N SER A 250 -14.73 -1.31 -27.21
CA SER A 250 -15.70 -1.30 -28.31
C SER A 250 -14.94 -1.44 -29.62
N ARG A 251 -15.25 -2.48 -30.38
CA ARG A 251 -14.86 -2.58 -31.79
C ARG A 251 -15.71 -1.55 -32.54
N SER A 252 -15.19 -0.33 -32.66
CA SER A 252 -15.65 0.61 -33.68
C SER A 252 -15.23 0.11 -35.05
#